data_AF-A0A3D5WIC9-F1
#
_entry.id   AF-A0A3D5WIC9-F1
#
_cell.length_a   1.000
_cell.length_b   1.000
_cell.length_c   1.000
_cell.angle_alpha   90.00
_cell.angle_beta   90.00
_cell.angle_gamma   90.00
#
_symmetry.space_group_name_H-M   'P 1'
#
loop_
_entity.id
_entity.type
_entity.pdbx_description
1 polymer ?
#
loop_
_entity_poly.entity_id
_entity_poly.type
_entity_poly.pdbx_seq_one_letter_code
_entity_poly.pdbx_strand_id
1 'polypeptide(L)' 'MTNAEKALQLHKEWNGKLDVTPKCQVKSREDLAVAYTPGVAEPCKVIAENKEA' A
#
# COMPACT_ATOMS: atom_id res chain seq x y z
N MET A 1 -23.17 -7.58 -25.18
CA MET A 1 -22.79 -6.47 -24.30
C MET A 1 -21.74 -5.64 -25.03
N THR A 2 -21.96 -4.34 -25.18
CA THR A 2 -21.01 -3.41 -25.79
C THR A 2 -19.89 -3.05 -24.81
N ASN A 3 -18.79 -2.49 -25.32
CA ASN A 3 -17.70 -1.98 -24.46
C ASN A 3 -18.21 -0.90 -23.48
N ALA A 4 -19.19 -0.10 -23.88
CA ALA A 4 -19.79 0.93 -23.04
C ALA A 4 -20.59 0.33 -21.87
N GLU A 5 -21.42 -0.68 -22.15
CA GLU A 5 -22.19 -1.40 -21.11
C GLU A 5 -21.26 -2.09 -20.12
N LYS A 6 -20.19 -2.73 -20.61
CA LYS A 6 -19.18 -3.38 -19.77
C LYS A 6 -18.43 -2.38 -18.88
N ALA A 7 -18.09 -1.21 -19.41
CA ALA A 7 -17.42 -0.16 -18.64
C ALA A 7 -18.31 0.37 -17.51
N LEU A 8 -19.60 0.63 -17.78
CA LEU A 8 -20.56 1.09 -16.76
C LEU A 8 -20.75 0.06 -15.65
N GLN A 9 -20.89 -1.23 -16.02
CA GLN A 9 -21.00 -2.32 -15.04
C GLN A 9 -19.75 -2.39 -14.15
N LEU A 10 -18.56 -2.46 -14.75
CA LEU A 10 -17.31 -2.62 -14.01
C LEU A 10 -17.02 -1.43 -13.08
N HIS A 11 -17.29 -0.20 -13.51
CA HIS A 11 -17.12 0.97 -12.64
C HIS A 11 -18.08 1.00 -11.45
N LYS A 12 -19.29 0.43 -11.61
CA LYS A 12 -20.23 0.25 -10.49
C LYS A 12 -19.73 -0.81 -9.52
N GLU A 13 -19.15 -1.90 -10.03
CA GLU A 13 -18.56 -2.97 -9.22
C GLU A 13 -17.29 -2.53 -8.48
N TRP A 14 -16.39 -1.82 -9.16
CA TRP A 14 -15.13 -1.35 -8.58
C TRP A 14 -15.31 -0.18 -7.60
N ASN A 15 -16.41 0.58 -7.72
CA ASN A 15 -16.70 1.77 -6.92
C ASN A 15 -15.51 2.76 -6.85
N GLY A 16 -14.87 2.98 -7.99
CA GLY A 16 -13.56 3.59 -8.09
C GLY A 16 -12.67 2.78 -9.03
N LYS A 17 -11.45 3.24 -9.31
CA LYS A 17 -10.49 2.49 -10.16
C LYS A 17 -9.18 2.21 -9.46
N LEU A 18 -8.94 2.91 -8.35
CA LEU A 18 -7.67 2.96 -7.67
C LEU A 18 -7.79 2.20 -6.37
N ASP A 19 -6.76 1.42 -6.08
CA ASP A 19 -6.55 0.78 -4.80
C ASP A 19 -5.07 0.97 -4.41
N VAL A 20 -4.79 0.96 -3.11
CA VAL A 20 -3.45 1.06 -2.55
C VAL A 20 -3.22 -0.14 -1.63
N THR A 21 -2.44 -1.10 -2.11
CA THR A 21 -2.08 -2.30 -1.36
C THR A 21 -0.63 -2.23 -0.87
N PRO A 22 -0.33 -2.70 0.34
CA PRO A 22 1.04 -2.73 0.84
C PRO A 22 1.95 -3.64 -0.01
N LYS A 23 3.19 -3.22 -0.25
CA LYS A 23 4.20 -4.03 -0.95
C LYS A 23 4.78 -5.14 -0.06
N CYS A 24 4.82 -4.92 1.26
CA CYS A 24 5.25 -5.92 2.24
C CYS A 24 4.06 -6.73 2.75
N GLN A 25 4.31 -8.00 3.11
CA GLN A 25 3.31 -8.81 3.82
C GLN A 25 3.38 -8.49 5.32
N VAL A 26 2.21 -8.32 5.94
CA VAL A 26 2.08 -8.13 7.39
C VAL A 26 1.05 -9.13 7.90
N LYS A 27 1.53 -10.27 8.40
CA LYS A 27 0.69 -11.41 8.83
C LYS A 27 0.86 -11.76 10.32
N SER A 28 1.90 -11.24 10.95
CA SER A 28 2.22 -11.46 12.35
C SER A 28 2.42 -10.14 13.10
N ARG A 29 2.52 -10.24 14.43
CA ARG A 29 2.88 -9.11 15.29
C ARG A 29 4.30 -8.64 14.99
N GLU A 30 5.18 -9.58 14.72
CA GLU A 30 6.58 -9.35 14.38
C GLU A 30 6.69 -8.57 13.06
N ASP A 31 5.91 -8.96 12.04
CA ASP A 31 5.88 -8.24 10.76
C ASP A 31 5.41 -6.78 10.95
N LEU A 32 4.36 -6.58 11.76
CA LEU A 32 3.85 -5.24 12.05
C LEU A 32 4.88 -4.40 12.81
N ALA A 33 5.60 -5.02 13.75
CA ALA A 33 6.65 -4.35 14.52
C ALA A 33 7.84 -3.91 13.67
N VAL A 34 8.12 -4.60 12.56
CA VAL A 34 9.15 -4.21 11.58
C VAL A 34 8.64 -3.13 10.63
N ALA A 35 7.43 -3.31 10.07
CA ALA A 35 6.84 -2.38 9.11
C ALA A 35 6.40 -1.04 9.73
N TYR A 36 6.11 -1.05 11.04
CA TYR A 36 5.69 0.11 11.81
C TYR A 36 6.49 0.21 13.12
N THR A 37 5.90 0.69 14.21
CA THR A 37 6.59 0.83 15.49
C THR A 37 6.93 -0.55 16.09
N PRO A 38 8.17 -0.76 16.57
CA PRO A 38 9.28 0.19 16.66
C PRO A 38 10.20 0.25 15.43
N GLY A 39 10.14 -0.71 14.51
CA GLY A 39 11.10 -0.90 13.41
C GLY A 39 11.21 0.28 12.44
N VAL A 40 10.10 0.97 12.15
CA VAL A 40 10.05 2.14 11.26
C VAL A 40 10.97 3.29 11.69
N ALA A 41 11.36 3.35 12.97
CA ALA A 41 12.27 4.37 13.47
C ALA A 41 13.66 4.29 12.83
N GLU A 42 14.11 3.10 12.45
CA GLU A 42 15.45 2.89 11.90
C GLU A 42 15.64 3.52 10.51
N PRO A 43 14.80 3.24 9.49
CA PRO A 43 14.92 3.95 8.21
C PRO A 43 14.70 5.46 8.35
N CYS A 44 13.85 5.92 9.29
CA CYS A 44 13.69 7.36 9.54
C CYS A 44 14.99 8.03 10.02
N LYS A 45 15.76 7.40 10.92
CA LYS A 45 17.06 7.94 11.37
C LYS A 45 18.07 7.98 10.23
N VAL A 46 18.14 6.89 9.46
CA VAL A 46 19.04 6.80 8.30
C VAL A 46 18.76 7.92 7.29
N ILE A 47 17.48 8.17 6.96
CA ILE A 47 17.07 9.25 6.05
C ILE A 47 17.36 10.64 6.64
N ALA A 48 17.23 10.80 7.97
CA ALA A 48 17.53 12.05 8.64
C ALA A 48 19.03 12.40 8.58
N GLU A 49 19.91 11.39 8.65
CA GLU A 49 21.35 11.55 8.48
C GLU A 49 21.76 11.72 7.02
N ASN A 50 21.15 10.95 6.10
CA ASN A 50 21.37 11.02 4.66
C ASN A 50 20.05 10.88 3.89
N LYS A 51 19.59 11.97 3.26
CA LYS A 51 18.31 12.02 2.54
C LYS A 51 18.20 11.08 1.34
N GLU A 52 19.32 10.62 0.79
CA GLU A 52 19.36 9.73 -0.38
C GLU A 52 19.51 8.24 -0.03
N ALA A 53 19.58 7.90 1.27
CA ALA A 53 19.70 6.53 1.76
C ALA A 53 18.39 5.73 1.72
#